data_AF-A0A524B1S2-F1
#
_entry.id   AF-A0A524B1S2-F1
#
_cell.length_a   1.000
_cell.length_b   1.000
_cell.length_c   1.000
_cell.angle_alpha   90.00
_cell.angle_beta   90.00
_cell.angle_gamma   90.00
#
_symmetry.space_group_name_H-M   'P 1'
#
loop_
_entity.id
_entity.type
_entity.pdbx_description
1 polymer ?
#
loop_
_entity_poly.entity_id
_entity_poly.type
_entity_poly.pdbx_seq_one_letter_code
_entity_poly.pdbx_strand_id
1 'polypeptide(L)'
;MPRTPASARGANILGWGTNLPDKVLTNHDLEKMVETSHDWIVERSGIHERHVGGSTIDMSIAAGRMAIERSGIDPASVQALILATTTPDKQWGNSAAVQDALGLRCGVFELNSACSGFVYGLVAAHGMIAVGLDTILVIGADSLSRITDWTDRNTAVLFGDGAGAVVLSSCDGPGELVAWDIDADGSAGPILWAEVGGTINMEGKEVFRRAVRIMVDSAEKTMAQAGVTGADVSLVIPHQANVRIIQAACDRLGIPIERTSIVLDRTGNTSAASIPLALADALDKKRVAAGDLVLLVGFGGGMTAASALLRWGPIS
;
A
#
# COMPACT_ATOMS: atom_id res chain seq x y z
N MET A 1 -6.42 -22.42 7.38
CA MET A 1 -5.72 -21.25 6.84
C MET A 1 -5.09 -21.64 5.51
N PRO A 2 -5.16 -20.77 4.49
CA PRO A 2 -4.51 -21.03 3.20
C PRO A 2 -2.99 -21.19 3.40
N ARG A 3 -2.37 -22.07 2.60
CA ARG A 3 -0.92 -22.30 2.62
C ARG A 3 -0.44 -22.40 1.18
N THR A 4 0.69 -21.78 0.88
CA THR A 4 1.38 -21.96 -0.41
C THR A 4 1.83 -23.43 -0.52
N PRO A 5 1.47 -24.16 -1.60
CA PRO A 5 1.94 -25.53 -1.80
C PRO A 5 3.47 -25.60 -1.79
N ALA A 6 4.05 -26.62 -1.15
CA ALA A 6 5.52 -26.75 -1.06
C ALA A 6 6.22 -26.90 -2.42
N SER A 7 5.50 -27.33 -3.45
CA SER A 7 5.98 -27.45 -4.83
C SER A 7 5.75 -26.18 -5.68
N ALA A 8 5.10 -25.15 -5.12
CA ALA A 8 4.84 -23.93 -5.86
C ALA A 8 6.12 -23.11 -6.01
N ARG A 9 6.22 -22.40 -7.14
CA ARG A 9 7.25 -21.38 -7.36
C ARG A 9 6.91 -20.15 -6.54
N GLY A 10 7.90 -19.60 -5.87
CA GLY A 10 7.82 -18.33 -5.17
C GLY A 10 8.24 -17.16 -6.05
N ALA A 11 8.28 -15.98 -5.45
CA ALA A 11 8.78 -14.78 -6.09
C ALA A 11 9.61 -13.95 -5.11
N ASN A 12 10.44 -13.07 -5.64
CA ASN A 12 11.16 -12.03 -4.91
C ASN A 12 10.90 -10.67 -5.56
N ILE A 13 10.92 -9.60 -4.76
CA ILE A 13 10.94 -8.23 -5.30
C ILE A 13 12.33 -7.95 -5.90
N LEU A 14 12.37 -7.66 -7.20
CA LEU A 14 13.59 -7.28 -7.91
C LEU A 14 13.80 -5.77 -8.02
N GLY A 15 12.71 -5.01 -8.00
CA GLY A 15 12.76 -3.56 -8.18
C GLY A 15 11.53 -2.90 -7.60
N TRP A 16 11.69 -1.65 -7.19
CA TRP A 16 10.63 -0.86 -6.59
C TRP A 16 10.74 0.60 -7.05
N GLY A 17 9.60 1.28 -7.10
CA GLY A 17 9.49 2.62 -7.65
C GLY A 17 8.36 3.40 -7.01
N THR A 18 8.47 4.73 -7.00
CA THR A 18 7.48 5.61 -6.38
C THR A 18 7.27 6.87 -7.20
N ASN A 19 6.10 7.48 -7.03
CA ASN A 19 5.84 8.82 -7.52
C ASN A 19 4.86 9.55 -6.60
N LEU A 20 5.15 10.83 -6.36
CA LEU A 20 4.27 11.79 -5.70
C LEU A 20 4.15 12.99 -6.64
N PRO A 21 2.96 13.58 -6.81
CA PRO A 21 2.78 14.73 -7.71
C PRO A 21 3.46 15.98 -7.13
N ASP A 22 3.84 16.92 -8.01
CA ASP A 22 4.67 18.07 -7.62
C ASP A 22 3.99 19.04 -6.64
N LYS A 23 2.65 19.14 -6.68
CA LYS A 23 1.93 20.08 -5.84
C LYS A 23 1.83 19.57 -4.40
N VAL A 24 2.57 20.21 -3.51
CA VAL A 24 2.51 20.01 -2.07
C VAL A 24 1.45 20.92 -1.45
N LEU A 25 0.59 20.35 -0.61
CA LEU A 25 -0.39 21.05 0.22
C LEU A 25 0.05 20.94 1.69
N THR A 26 0.51 22.05 2.26
CA THR A 26 0.95 22.05 3.66
C THR A 26 -0.23 22.19 4.62
N ASN A 27 -0.01 21.88 5.90
CA ASN A 27 -1.02 22.20 6.93
C ASN A 27 -1.35 23.70 7.00
N HIS A 28 -0.38 24.59 6.73
CA HIS A 28 -0.60 26.03 6.72
C HIS A 28 -1.43 26.52 5.53
N ASP A 29 -1.48 25.74 4.45
CA ASP A 29 -2.40 26.01 3.35
C ASP A 29 -3.82 25.59 3.73
N LEU A 30 -3.98 24.46 4.43
CA LEU A 30 -5.27 24.00 4.95
C LEU A 30 -5.89 24.94 5.98
N GLU A 31 -5.07 25.62 6.79
CA GLU A 31 -5.52 26.69 7.70
C GLU A 31 -6.28 27.82 6.99
N LYS A 32 -6.01 28.03 5.70
CA LYS A 32 -6.67 29.04 4.86
C LYS A 32 -7.94 28.51 4.20
N MET A 33 -8.20 27.20 4.27
CA MET A 33 -9.29 26.51 3.58
C MET A 33 -10.42 26.09 4.53
N VAL A 34 -10.05 25.58 5.72
CA VAL A 34 -10.98 25.06 6.72
C VAL A 34 -10.52 25.46 8.13
N GLU A 35 -11.44 25.45 9.11
CA GLU A 35 -11.13 25.76 10.50
C GLU A 35 -10.26 24.66 11.15
N THR A 36 -8.94 24.81 11.04
CA THR A 36 -7.92 23.88 11.53
C THR A 36 -6.64 24.61 11.92
N SER A 37 -5.65 23.89 12.45
CA SER A 37 -4.28 24.38 12.66
C SER A 37 -3.24 23.30 12.39
N HIS A 38 -2.00 23.71 12.10
CA HIS A 38 -0.87 22.80 11.93
C HIS A 38 -0.72 21.86 13.12
N ASP A 39 -0.66 22.41 14.34
CA ASP A 39 -0.49 21.63 15.56
C ASP A 39 -1.62 20.62 15.76
N TRP A 40 -2.87 21.02 15.46
CA TRP A 40 -4.02 20.14 15.59
C TRP A 40 -3.96 18.96 14.60
N ILE A 41 -3.51 19.21 13.36
CA ILE A 41 -3.35 18.15 12.35
C ILE A 41 -2.23 17.21 12.78
N VAL A 42 -1.05 17.74 13.13
CA VAL A 42 0.11 16.93 13.54
C VAL A 42 -0.21 16.09 14.77
N GLU A 43 -0.82 16.66 15.82
CA GLU A 43 -1.19 15.91 17.02
C GLU A 43 -2.16 14.76 16.71
N ARG A 44 -3.09 14.97 15.77
CA ARG A 44 -4.15 13.99 15.48
C ARG A 44 -3.80 12.96 14.43
N SER A 45 -2.93 13.27 13.48
CA SER A 45 -2.62 12.39 12.35
C SER A 45 -1.13 12.13 12.17
N GLY A 46 -0.25 13.01 12.64
CA GLY A 46 1.18 13.00 12.34
C GLY A 46 1.53 13.54 10.95
N ILE A 47 0.57 14.14 10.22
CA ILE A 47 0.77 14.64 8.85
C ILE A 47 1.19 16.11 8.90
N HIS A 48 2.27 16.46 8.20
CA HIS A 48 2.78 17.82 8.05
C HIS A 48 2.39 18.42 6.69
N GLU A 49 2.45 17.59 5.66
CA GLU A 49 2.12 17.93 4.27
C GLU A 49 1.60 16.71 3.51
N ARG A 50 1.00 16.96 2.35
CA ARG A 50 0.58 15.93 1.40
C ARG A 50 0.75 16.41 -0.03
N HIS A 51 0.92 15.48 -0.95
CA HIS A 51 0.96 15.77 -2.38
C HIS A 51 -0.44 15.61 -2.99
N VAL A 52 -0.84 16.50 -3.90
CA VAL A 52 -2.20 16.52 -4.47
C VAL A 52 -2.20 16.88 -5.96
N GLY A 53 -3.32 16.65 -6.65
CA GLY A 53 -3.50 16.98 -8.06
C GLY A 53 -2.85 16.00 -9.03
N GLY A 54 -2.57 14.76 -8.57
CA GLY A 54 -2.03 13.70 -9.42
C GLY A 54 -3.09 13.08 -10.34
N SER A 55 -2.62 12.53 -11.47
CA SER A 55 -3.35 11.53 -12.25
C SER A 55 -2.93 10.15 -11.77
N THR A 56 -3.90 9.26 -11.54
CA THR A 56 -3.60 7.89 -11.10
C THR A 56 -2.82 7.14 -12.18
N ILE A 57 -3.13 7.39 -13.46
CA ILE A 57 -2.39 6.81 -14.60
C ILE A 57 -0.94 7.33 -14.62
N ASP A 58 -0.74 8.65 -14.59
CA ASP A 58 0.60 9.24 -14.73
C ASP A 58 1.53 8.85 -13.57
N MET A 59 1.02 8.87 -12.33
CA MET A 59 1.78 8.43 -11.16
C MET A 59 2.11 6.94 -11.25
N SER A 60 1.18 6.11 -11.73
CA SER A 60 1.43 4.67 -11.94
C SER A 60 2.51 4.43 -12.99
N ILE A 61 2.52 5.18 -14.09
CA ILE A 61 3.57 5.11 -15.11
C ILE A 61 4.92 5.49 -14.51
N ALA A 62 5.00 6.59 -13.76
CA ALA A 62 6.25 7.03 -13.14
C ALA A 62 6.80 6.01 -12.13
N ALA A 63 5.95 5.52 -11.22
CA ALA A 63 6.34 4.51 -10.24
C ALA A 63 6.72 3.18 -10.90
N GLY A 64 5.92 2.71 -11.87
CA GLY A 64 6.17 1.48 -12.61
C GLY A 64 7.46 1.51 -13.42
N ARG A 65 7.75 2.64 -14.09
CA ARG A 65 8.99 2.86 -14.84
C ARG A 65 10.20 2.77 -13.92
N MET A 66 10.17 3.46 -12.78
CA MET A 66 11.24 3.41 -11.79
C MET A 66 11.45 1.99 -11.24
N ALA A 67 10.37 1.24 -10.98
CA ALA A 67 10.47 -0.15 -10.51
C ALA A 67 11.11 -1.08 -11.55
N ILE A 68 10.77 -0.93 -12.83
CA ILE A 68 11.35 -1.71 -13.94
C ILE A 68 12.82 -1.33 -14.18
N GLU A 69 13.14 -0.03 -14.18
CA GLU A 69 14.53 0.43 -14.32
C GLU A 69 15.40 -0.10 -13.18
N ARG A 70 14.87 -0.11 -11.94
CA ARG A 70 15.57 -0.62 -10.77
C ARG A 70 15.78 -2.14 -10.80
N SER A 71 14.84 -2.91 -11.36
CA SER A 71 14.99 -4.35 -11.50
C SER A 71 15.91 -4.76 -12.65
N GLY A 72 16.22 -3.85 -13.57
CA GLY A 72 17.11 -4.10 -14.70
C GLY A 72 16.53 -5.07 -15.76
N ILE A 73 15.22 -5.35 -15.70
CA ILE A 73 14.56 -6.24 -16.67
C ILE A 73 14.15 -5.49 -17.93
N ASP A 74 13.95 -6.23 -19.02
CA ASP A 74 13.24 -5.73 -20.20
C ASP A 74 11.75 -5.54 -19.86
N PRO A 75 11.15 -4.34 -20.06
CA PRO A 75 9.70 -4.15 -19.90
C PRO A 75 8.84 -5.18 -20.63
N ALA A 76 9.30 -5.69 -21.79
CA ALA A 76 8.59 -6.70 -22.56
C ALA A 76 8.56 -8.09 -21.90
N SER A 77 9.38 -8.35 -20.87
CA SER A 77 9.39 -9.62 -20.12
C SER A 77 8.34 -9.66 -19.01
N VAL A 78 7.76 -8.52 -18.62
CA VAL A 78 6.63 -8.48 -17.68
C VAL A 78 5.44 -9.22 -18.30
N GLN A 79 4.88 -10.17 -17.58
CA GLN A 79 3.81 -11.07 -18.05
C GLN A 79 2.43 -10.74 -17.48
N ALA A 80 2.36 -9.90 -16.44
CA ALA A 80 1.11 -9.29 -15.97
C ALA A 80 1.36 -7.94 -15.27
N LEU A 81 0.37 -7.05 -15.34
CA LEU A 81 0.28 -5.83 -14.54
C LEU A 81 -0.97 -5.84 -13.68
N ILE A 82 -0.79 -5.66 -12.37
CA ILE A 82 -1.86 -5.47 -11.40
C ILE A 82 -1.85 -4.01 -10.93
N LEU A 83 -2.93 -3.28 -11.18
CA LEU A 83 -3.11 -1.91 -10.69
C LEU A 83 -4.15 -1.88 -9.55
N ALA A 84 -3.68 -1.77 -8.33
CA ALA A 84 -4.52 -1.56 -7.15
C ALA A 84 -4.87 -0.07 -7.01
N THR A 85 -6.14 0.28 -7.17
CA THR A 85 -6.62 1.66 -7.10
C THR A 85 -8.12 1.73 -6.77
N THR A 86 -8.55 2.80 -6.11
CA THR A 86 -9.96 3.18 -5.93
C THR A 86 -10.33 4.49 -6.59
N THR A 87 -9.34 5.21 -7.10
CA THR A 87 -9.51 6.48 -7.80
C THR A 87 -8.94 6.38 -9.21
N PRO A 88 -9.55 5.59 -10.10
CA PRO A 88 -9.11 5.55 -11.48
C PRO A 88 -9.43 6.87 -12.20
N ASP A 89 -8.67 7.19 -13.24
CA ASP A 89 -8.92 8.39 -14.06
C ASP A 89 -10.11 8.21 -15.01
N LYS A 90 -10.37 6.95 -15.37
CA LYS A 90 -11.44 6.53 -16.28
C LYS A 90 -12.20 5.37 -15.65
N GLN A 91 -13.46 5.17 -16.02
CA GLN A 91 -14.23 4.01 -15.54
C GLN A 91 -13.61 2.66 -15.97
N TRP A 92 -12.85 2.63 -17.07
CA TRP A 92 -12.10 1.47 -17.55
C TRP A 92 -10.87 1.90 -18.35
N GLY A 93 -9.92 0.97 -18.53
CA GLY A 93 -8.75 1.14 -19.38
C GLY A 93 -7.59 1.93 -18.76
N ASN A 94 -7.55 2.08 -17.44
CA ASN A 94 -6.45 2.77 -16.74
C ASN A 94 -5.21 1.88 -16.75
N SER A 95 -5.38 0.63 -16.35
CA SER A 95 -4.30 -0.38 -16.34
C SER A 95 -3.72 -0.61 -17.75
N ALA A 96 -4.57 -0.61 -18.79
CA ALA A 96 -4.14 -0.70 -20.19
C ALA A 96 -3.33 0.53 -20.64
N ALA A 97 -3.72 1.73 -20.25
CA ALA A 97 -2.95 2.94 -20.56
C ALA A 97 -1.56 2.93 -19.89
N VAL A 98 -1.47 2.44 -18.64
CA VAL A 98 -0.19 2.27 -17.94
C VAL A 98 0.67 1.22 -18.64
N GLN A 99 0.08 0.09 -19.03
CA GLN A 99 0.79 -0.99 -19.75
C GLN A 99 1.40 -0.52 -21.07
N ASP A 100 0.63 0.21 -21.89
CA ASP A 100 1.11 0.76 -23.17
C ASP A 100 2.24 1.78 -22.95
N ALA A 101 2.05 2.73 -22.02
CA ALA A 101 3.04 3.77 -21.74
C ALA A 101 4.36 3.23 -21.15
N LEU A 102 4.32 2.09 -20.46
CA LEU A 102 5.50 1.39 -19.95
C LEU A 102 6.13 0.44 -20.99
N GLY A 103 5.50 0.23 -22.15
CA GLY A 103 6.00 -0.67 -23.20
C GLY A 103 5.89 -2.15 -22.84
N LEU A 104 4.99 -2.54 -21.92
CA LEU A 104 4.80 -3.94 -21.55
C LEU A 104 4.01 -4.68 -22.63
N ARG A 105 4.05 -6.02 -22.66
CA ARG A 105 3.31 -6.84 -23.64
C ARG A 105 2.48 -7.93 -22.95
N CYS A 106 1.80 -7.57 -21.88
CA CYS A 106 1.10 -8.48 -20.98
C CYS A 106 -0.39 -8.20 -20.81
N GLY A 107 -1.09 -9.16 -20.18
CA GLY A 107 -2.42 -8.92 -19.63
C GLY A 107 -2.37 -7.94 -18.45
N VAL A 108 -3.48 -7.24 -18.24
CA VAL A 108 -3.63 -6.22 -17.19
C VAL A 108 -4.96 -6.41 -16.47
N PHE A 109 -5.02 -6.03 -15.19
CA PHE A 109 -6.28 -5.85 -14.50
C PHE A 109 -6.17 -4.85 -13.35
N GLU A 110 -7.29 -4.20 -13.03
CA GLU A 110 -7.44 -3.38 -11.83
C GLU A 110 -7.97 -4.20 -10.65
N LEU A 111 -7.48 -3.91 -9.44
CA LEU A 111 -7.96 -4.48 -8.18
C LEU A 111 -8.43 -3.36 -7.24
N ASN A 112 -9.65 -3.48 -6.73
CA ASN A 112 -10.18 -2.52 -5.75
C ASN A 112 -10.48 -3.24 -4.42
N SER A 113 -9.62 -3.02 -3.43
CA SER A 113 -9.86 -3.35 -2.03
C SER A 113 -9.43 -2.20 -1.11
N ALA A 114 -9.74 -0.97 -1.54
CA ALA A 114 -9.40 0.26 -0.85
C ALA A 114 -7.90 0.34 -0.49
N CYS A 115 -7.58 0.93 0.66
CA CYS A 115 -6.20 1.14 1.10
C CYS A 115 -5.40 -0.16 1.34
N SER A 116 -6.07 -1.33 1.45
CA SER A 116 -5.41 -2.63 1.50
C SER A 116 -5.04 -3.20 0.11
N GLY A 117 -5.41 -2.48 -0.96
CA GLY A 117 -5.29 -2.86 -2.36
C GLY A 117 -3.92 -3.41 -2.75
N PHE A 118 -2.84 -2.74 -2.34
CA PHE A 118 -1.50 -3.17 -2.72
C PHE A 118 -1.14 -4.55 -2.16
N VAL A 119 -1.49 -4.85 -0.90
CA VAL A 119 -1.18 -6.15 -0.28
C VAL A 119 -2.07 -7.25 -0.89
N TYR A 120 -3.34 -6.96 -1.18
CA TYR A 120 -4.18 -7.86 -1.98
C TYR A 120 -3.55 -8.16 -3.35
N GLY A 121 -3.09 -7.12 -4.05
CA GLY A 121 -2.41 -7.24 -5.33
C GLY A 121 -1.11 -8.06 -5.24
N LEU A 122 -0.33 -7.87 -4.18
CA LEU A 122 0.89 -8.62 -3.92
C LEU A 122 0.59 -10.11 -3.73
N VAL A 123 -0.38 -10.46 -2.88
CA VAL A 123 -0.81 -11.85 -2.67
C VAL A 123 -1.34 -12.48 -3.97
N ALA A 124 -2.14 -11.73 -4.75
CA ALA A 124 -2.63 -12.17 -6.04
C ALA A 124 -1.49 -12.45 -7.03
N ALA A 125 -0.48 -11.57 -7.09
CA ALA A 125 0.69 -11.75 -7.94
C ALA A 125 1.51 -13.00 -7.56
N HIS A 126 1.74 -13.24 -6.26
CA HIS A 126 2.37 -14.48 -5.81
C HIS A 126 1.55 -15.72 -6.22
N GLY A 127 0.22 -15.66 -6.15
CA GLY A 127 -0.66 -16.72 -6.65
C GLY A 127 -0.50 -16.95 -8.16
N MET A 128 -0.41 -15.89 -8.96
CA MET A 128 -0.20 -15.97 -10.41
C MET A 128 1.19 -16.53 -10.77
N ILE A 129 2.22 -16.21 -9.99
CA ILE A 129 3.57 -16.79 -10.15
C ILE A 129 3.56 -18.28 -9.77
N ALA A 130 2.89 -18.63 -8.68
CA ALA A 130 2.75 -20.02 -8.24
C ALA A 130 2.09 -20.92 -9.30
N VAL A 131 1.19 -20.37 -10.14
CA VAL A 131 0.55 -21.12 -11.24
C VAL A 131 1.27 -21.02 -12.59
N GLY A 132 2.36 -20.24 -12.69
CA GLY A 132 3.28 -20.33 -13.83
C GLY A 132 3.80 -19.03 -14.41
N LEU A 133 3.39 -17.84 -13.93
CA LEU A 133 4.02 -16.60 -14.38
C LEU A 133 5.41 -16.41 -13.75
N ASP A 134 6.28 -15.70 -14.47
CA ASP A 134 7.66 -15.44 -14.10
C ASP A 134 7.88 -14.01 -13.62
N THR A 135 7.20 -13.01 -14.20
CA THR A 135 7.45 -11.60 -13.86
C THR A 135 6.15 -10.81 -13.88
N ILE A 136 5.87 -10.11 -12.78
CA ILE A 136 4.63 -9.34 -12.59
C ILE A 136 4.97 -7.96 -12.02
N LEU A 137 4.36 -6.92 -12.59
CA LEU A 137 4.39 -5.57 -12.04
C LEU A 137 3.15 -5.35 -11.17
N VAL A 138 3.34 -4.97 -9.91
CA VAL A 138 2.25 -4.63 -8.98
C VAL A 138 2.36 -3.16 -8.62
N ILE A 139 1.29 -2.40 -8.83
CA ILE A 139 1.23 -0.96 -8.55
C ILE A 139 0.08 -0.68 -7.59
N GLY A 140 0.35 0.05 -6.51
CA GLY A 140 -0.67 0.70 -5.69
C GLY A 140 -0.66 2.19 -5.98
N ALA A 141 -1.78 2.74 -6.45
CA ALA A 141 -1.87 4.15 -6.81
C ALA A 141 -3.25 4.73 -6.52
N ASP A 142 -3.28 5.94 -5.97
CA ASP A 142 -4.52 6.67 -5.76
C ASP A 142 -4.29 8.18 -5.83
N SER A 143 -5.27 8.87 -6.41
CA SER A 143 -5.41 10.33 -6.41
C SER A 143 -6.62 10.73 -5.55
N LEU A 144 -6.53 10.47 -4.24
CA LEU A 144 -7.62 10.70 -3.28
C LEU A 144 -8.04 12.17 -3.18
N SER A 145 -7.16 13.10 -3.53
CA SER A 145 -7.44 14.53 -3.57
C SER A 145 -8.67 14.87 -4.43
N ARG A 146 -8.97 14.04 -5.45
CA ARG A 146 -10.12 14.21 -6.36
C ARG A 146 -11.46 13.82 -5.75
N ILE A 147 -11.45 12.96 -4.74
CA ILE A 147 -12.65 12.50 -4.02
C ILE A 147 -12.67 12.99 -2.57
N THR A 148 -11.81 13.95 -2.22
CA THR A 148 -11.80 14.57 -0.90
C THR A 148 -12.78 15.75 -0.87
N ASP A 149 -13.65 15.79 0.14
CA ASP A 149 -14.44 17.00 0.43
C ASP A 149 -13.55 18.03 1.14
N TRP A 150 -13.11 19.04 0.38
CA TRP A 150 -12.24 20.09 0.89
C TRP A 150 -12.92 21.07 1.86
N THR A 151 -14.23 20.93 2.09
CA THR A 151 -14.97 21.69 3.10
C THR A 151 -15.11 20.94 4.42
N ASP A 152 -14.94 19.61 4.43
CA ASP A 152 -14.93 18.80 5.64
C ASP A 152 -13.52 18.72 6.25
N ARG A 153 -13.30 19.46 7.33
CA ARG A 153 -12.04 19.45 8.09
C ARG A 153 -11.61 18.05 8.56
N ASN A 154 -12.52 17.09 8.71
CA ASN A 154 -12.19 15.77 9.25
C ASN A 154 -11.49 14.87 8.23
N THR A 155 -11.73 15.09 6.94
CA THR A 155 -11.18 14.29 5.84
C THR A 155 -10.17 15.08 5.00
N ALA A 156 -10.39 16.39 4.79
CA ALA A 156 -9.52 17.27 4.01
C ALA A 156 -8.05 17.28 4.47
N VAL A 157 -7.81 17.03 5.76
CA VAL A 157 -6.48 17.01 6.36
C VAL A 157 -5.79 15.65 6.27
N LEU A 158 -6.41 14.61 5.71
CA LEU A 158 -5.88 13.25 5.78
C LEU A 158 -5.25 12.80 4.47
N PHE A 159 -5.92 13.06 3.36
CA PHE A 159 -5.65 12.35 2.12
C PHE A 159 -4.68 13.09 1.20
N GLY A 160 -3.83 12.30 0.54
CA GLY A 160 -2.92 12.74 -0.51
C GLY A 160 -2.96 11.78 -1.69
N ASP A 161 -2.17 12.13 -2.69
CA ASP A 161 -2.04 11.40 -3.94
C ASP A 161 -0.65 10.75 -4.01
N GLY A 162 -0.58 9.58 -4.64
CA GLY A 162 0.70 8.94 -4.91
C GLY A 162 0.58 7.60 -5.62
N ALA A 163 1.74 7.07 -5.99
CA ALA A 163 1.87 5.71 -6.49
C ALA A 163 3.15 5.06 -5.95
N GLY A 164 3.09 3.76 -5.71
CA GLY A 164 4.24 2.90 -5.46
C GLY A 164 4.10 1.60 -6.22
N ALA A 165 5.22 1.07 -6.69
CA ALA A 165 5.26 -0.11 -7.56
C ALA A 165 6.38 -1.07 -7.13
N VAL A 166 6.17 -2.36 -7.36
CA VAL A 166 7.19 -3.41 -7.24
C VAL A 166 7.15 -4.34 -8.44
N VAL A 167 8.32 -4.77 -8.88
CA VAL A 167 8.50 -5.85 -9.85
C VAL A 167 8.79 -7.13 -9.07
N LEU A 168 7.90 -8.11 -9.20
CA LEU A 168 8.10 -9.47 -8.70
C LEU A 168 8.68 -10.32 -9.81
N SER A 169 9.69 -11.13 -9.47
CA SER A 169 10.19 -12.18 -10.35
C SER A 169 10.19 -13.52 -9.64
N SER A 170 9.79 -14.55 -10.36
CA SER A 170 9.74 -15.92 -9.88
C SER A 170 11.13 -16.40 -9.48
N CYS A 171 11.18 -17.30 -8.49
CA CYS A 171 12.40 -17.98 -8.11
C CYS A 171 12.15 -19.48 -7.92
N ASP A 172 13.24 -20.24 -7.87
CA ASP A 172 13.17 -21.62 -7.40
C ASP A 172 12.90 -21.65 -5.90
N GLY A 173 11.96 -22.51 -5.47
CA GLY A 173 11.55 -22.62 -4.07
C GLY A 173 10.50 -21.59 -3.64
N PRO A 174 10.32 -21.36 -2.33
CA PRO A 174 9.14 -20.66 -1.79
C PRO A 174 9.15 -19.13 -1.99
N GLY A 175 10.28 -18.53 -2.36
CA GLY A 175 10.44 -17.07 -2.48
C GLY A 175 10.33 -16.33 -1.15
N GLU A 176 10.05 -15.04 -1.22
CA GLU A 176 10.04 -14.17 -0.04
C GLU A 176 8.72 -14.21 0.74
N LEU A 177 7.58 -14.54 0.13
CA LEU A 177 6.28 -14.56 0.81
C LEU A 177 6.15 -15.77 1.75
N VAL A 178 6.35 -15.54 3.04
CA VAL A 178 6.31 -16.58 4.08
C VAL A 178 4.88 -16.93 4.50
N ALA A 179 4.06 -15.90 4.71
CA ALA A 179 2.69 -16.03 5.16
C ALA A 179 1.88 -14.78 4.76
N TRP A 180 0.57 -14.92 4.72
CA TRP A 180 -0.32 -13.82 4.37
C TRP A 180 -1.74 -14.04 4.91
N ASP A 181 -2.50 -12.96 4.90
CA ASP A 181 -3.92 -12.92 5.22
C ASP A 181 -4.59 -11.85 4.37
N ILE A 182 -5.77 -12.15 3.85
CA ILE A 182 -6.67 -11.20 3.21
C ILE A 182 -8.05 -11.41 3.83
N ASP A 183 -8.70 -10.33 4.27
CA ASP A 183 -9.92 -10.41 5.06
C ASP A 183 -10.86 -9.22 4.78
N ALA A 184 -12.16 -9.42 5.02
CA ALA A 184 -13.16 -8.38 4.84
C ALA A 184 -14.31 -8.49 5.86
N ASP A 185 -14.71 -7.36 6.41
CA ASP A 185 -15.90 -7.18 7.25
C ASP A 185 -16.83 -6.16 6.58
N GLY A 186 -17.70 -6.67 5.69
CA GLY A 186 -18.70 -5.87 4.97
C GLY A 186 -19.71 -5.15 5.85
N SER A 187 -19.89 -5.57 7.12
CA SER A 187 -20.80 -4.90 8.06
C SER A 187 -20.31 -3.49 8.44
N ALA A 188 -19.03 -3.20 8.18
CA ALA A 188 -18.41 -1.90 8.43
C ALA A 188 -18.47 -0.95 7.21
N GLY A 189 -19.13 -1.32 6.12
CA GLY A 189 -19.26 -0.45 4.93
C GLY A 189 -19.75 0.97 5.24
N PRO A 190 -20.79 1.18 6.09
CA PRO A 190 -21.32 2.51 6.35
C PRO A 190 -20.36 3.52 7.01
N ILE A 191 -19.29 3.06 7.66
CA ILE A 191 -18.36 3.94 8.40
C ILE A 191 -17.24 4.53 7.53
N LEU A 192 -17.00 3.97 6.34
CA LEU A 192 -16.01 4.48 5.38
C LEU A 192 -16.38 4.06 3.95
N TRP A 193 -16.87 5.01 3.16
CA TRP A 193 -17.33 4.77 1.79
C TRP A 193 -17.19 6.01 0.92
N ALA A 194 -17.29 5.83 -0.40
CA ALA A 194 -17.46 6.89 -1.38
C ALA A 194 -18.30 6.32 -2.53
N GLU A 195 -19.33 7.05 -2.95
CA GLU A 195 -20.08 6.69 -4.17
C GLU A 195 -19.21 6.97 -5.40
N VAL A 196 -19.50 6.29 -6.50
CA VAL A 196 -18.82 6.57 -7.78
C VAL A 196 -19.11 8.02 -8.19
N GLY A 197 -18.07 8.84 -8.26
CA GLY A 197 -18.17 10.28 -8.53
C GLY A 197 -18.53 11.14 -7.32
N GLY A 198 -18.64 10.55 -6.14
CA GLY A 198 -18.85 11.25 -4.87
C GLY A 198 -17.56 11.53 -4.10
N THR A 199 -17.71 12.04 -2.88
CA THR A 199 -16.62 12.29 -1.94
C THR A 199 -16.52 11.20 -0.87
N ILE A 200 -15.37 11.12 -0.22
CA ILE A 200 -15.11 10.22 0.90
C ILE A 200 -15.98 10.63 2.09
N ASN A 201 -16.75 9.67 2.61
CA ASN A 201 -17.52 9.79 3.83
C ASN A 201 -16.89 8.89 4.90
N MET A 202 -16.60 9.45 6.07
CA MET A 202 -15.84 8.75 7.11
C MET A 202 -16.34 9.04 8.53
N GLU A 203 -16.73 8.00 9.27
CA GLU A 203 -16.95 8.06 10.71
C GLU A 203 -15.63 7.81 11.47
N GLY A 204 -14.79 8.84 11.56
CA GLY A 204 -13.38 8.71 11.99
C GLY A 204 -13.15 7.96 13.32
N LYS A 205 -14.05 8.10 14.32
CA LYS A 205 -13.94 7.38 15.60
C LYS A 205 -14.16 5.86 15.44
N GLU A 206 -15.17 5.48 14.67
CA GLU A 206 -15.47 4.07 14.41
C GLU A 206 -14.43 3.44 13.49
N VAL A 207 -13.96 4.19 12.49
CA VAL A 207 -12.83 3.76 11.63
C VAL A 207 -11.59 3.52 12.47
N PHE A 208 -11.18 4.44 13.34
CA PHE A 208 -10.03 4.26 14.22
C PHE A 208 -10.14 2.97 15.05
N ARG A 209 -11.28 2.78 15.72
CA ARG A 209 -11.53 1.63 16.60
C ARG A 209 -11.45 0.31 15.84
N ARG A 210 -12.07 0.23 14.66
CA ARG A 210 -12.09 -1.00 13.85
C ARG A 210 -10.76 -1.24 13.12
N ALA A 211 -10.10 -0.18 12.65
CA ALA A 211 -8.81 -0.24 11.95
C ALA A 211 -7.73 -0.92 12.79
N VAL A 212 -7.54 -0.46 14.03
CA VAL A 212 -6.55 -1.06 14.94
C VAL A 212 -6.84 -2.55 15.16
N ARG A 213 -8.12 -2.91 15.35
CA ARG A 213 -8.52 -4.30 15.57
C ARG A 213 -8.23 -5.17 14.35
N ILE A 214 -8.65 -4.75 13.15
CA ILE A 214 -8.54 -5.59 11.94
C ILE A 214 -7.10 -5.70 11.45
N MET A 215 -6.29 -4.64 11.60
CA MET A 215 -4.85 -4.69 11.29
C MET A 215 -4.12 -5.68 12.20
N VAL A 216 -4.39 -5.63 13.51
CA VAL A 216 -3.76 -6.53 14.48
C VAL A 216 -4.20 -7.96 14.22
N ASP A 217 -5.49 -8.21 14.04
CA ASP A 217 -6.01 -9.56 13.75
C ASP A 217 -5.40 -10.16 12.48
N SER A 218 -5.33 -9.39 11.39
CA SER A 218 -4.69 -9.85 10.15
C SER A 218 -3.19 -10.15 10.35
N ALA A 219 -2.45 -9.24 11.00
CA ALA A 219 -1.03 -9.43 11.28
C ALA A 219 -0.76 -10.64 12.19
N GLU A 220 -1.57 -10.84 13.23
CA GLU A 220 -1.48 -12.00 14.12
C GLU A 220 -1.75 -13.31 13.39
N LYS A 221 -2.79 -13.37 12.53
CA LYS A 221 -3.04 -14.53 11.66
C LYS A 221 -1.83 -14.83 10.78
N THR A 222 -1.25 -13.82 10.14
CA THR A 222 -0.08 -13.96 9.28
C THR A 222 1.15 -14.45 10.05
N MET A 223 1.47 -13.84 11.21
CA MET A 223 2.60 -14.26 12.04
C MET A 223 2.40 -15.67 12.62
N ALA A 224 1.19 -16.01 13.04
CA ALA A 224 0.86 -17.34 13.54
C ALA A 224 1.02 -18.42 12.46
N GLN A 225 0.66 -18.14 11.20
CA GLN A 225 0.90 -19.04 10.07
C GLN A 225 2.40 -19.31 9.85
N ALA A 226 3.24 -18.30 10.04
CA ALA A 226 4.69 -18.39 9.91
C ALA A 226 5.37 -18.96 11.18
N GLY A 227 4.65 -19.11 12.29
CA GLY A 227 5.20 -19.56 13.57
C GLY A 227 6.14 -18.54 14.22
N VAL A 228 5.91 -17.25 13.99
CA VAL A 228 6.72 -16.14 14.53
C VAL A 228 5.89 -15.19 15.39
N THR A 229 6.55 -14.27 16.07
CA THR A 229 5.95 -13.22 16.89
C THR A 229 6.43 -11.83 16.44
N GLY A 230 5.85 -10.77 16.99
CA GLY A 230 6.31 -9.40 16.71
C GLY A 230 7.79 -9.16 17.06
N ALA A 231 8.36 -9.93 18.01
CA ALA A 231 9.77 -9.84 18.36
C ALA A 231 10.71 -10.25 17.20
N ASP A 232 10.24 -11.16 16.35
CA ASP A 232 10.98 -11.69 15.20
C ASP A 232 10.89 -10.77 13.96
N VAL A 233 9.94 -9.83 13.95
CA VAL A 233 9.76 -8.87 12.85
C VAL A 233 10.86 -7.81 12.91
N SER A 234 11.65 -7.73 11.84
CA SER A 234 12.72 -6.74 11.67
C SER A 234 12.16 -5.35 11.33
N LEU A 235 11.11 -5.31 10.49
CA LEU A 235 10.48 -4.06 10.07
C LEU A 235 8.99 -4.28 9.76
N VAL A 236 8.13 -3.36 10.20
CA VAL A 236 6.72 -3.30 9.81
C VAL A 236 6.48 -2.10 8.88
N ILE A 237 5.76 -2.35 7.78
CA ILE A 237 5.31 -1.36 6.80
C ILE A 237 3.77 -1.29 6.88
N PRO A 238 3.21 -0.48 7.79
CA PRO A 238 1.77 -0.35 7.92
C PRO A 238 1.18 0.55 6.84
N HIS A 239 -0.12 0.43 6.59
CA HIS A 239 -0.88 1.46 5.89
C HIS A 239 -0.74 2.80 6.61
N GLN A 240 -0.34 3.84 5.88
CA GLN A 240 -0.06 5.18 6.40
C GLN A 240 -1.36 5.98 6.52
N ALA A 241 -2.24 5.61 7.44
CA ALA A 241 -3.53 6.31 7.64
C ALA A 241 -3.44 7.45 8.65
N ASN A 242 -2.83 7.13 9.79
CA ASN A 242 -2.79 7.97 10.98
C ASN A 242 -1.73 7.40 11.94
N VAL A 243 -0.80 8.24 12.42
CA VAL A 243 0.29 7.78 13.29
C VAL A 243 -0.20 7.10 14.58
N ARG A 244 -1.37 7.50 15.09
CA ARG A 244 -1.98 6.90 16.30
C ARG A 244 -2.52 5.50 16.05
N ILE A 245 -3.05 5.22 14.85
CA ILE A 245 -3.46 3.86 14.46
C ILE A 245 -2.22 2.98 14.34
N ILE A 246 -1.17 3.49 13.69
CA ILE A 246 0.11 2.81 13.53
C ILE A 246 0.70 2.45 14.90
N GLN A 247 0.80 3.42 15.81
CA GLN A 247 1.33 3.20 17.16
C GLN A 247 0.49 2.16 17.92
N ALA A 248 -0.83 2.30 17.95
CA ALA A 248 -1.70 1.38 18.67
C ALA A 248 -1.65 -0.06 18.11
N ALA A 249 -1.45 -0.22 16.80
CA ALA A 249 -1.24 -1.53 16.19
C ALA A 249 0.13 -2.11 16.57
N CYS A 250 1.20 -1.31 16.48
CA CYS A 250 2.56 -1.73 16.85
C CYS A 250 2.65 -2.16 18.32
N ASP A 251 2.05 -1.38 19.24
CA ASP A 251 2.01 -1.68 20.67
C ASP A 251 1.34 -3.04 20.95
N ARG A 252 0.22 -3.33 20.26
CA ARG A 252 -0.50 -4.61 20.42
C ARG A 252 0.26 -5.79 19.83
N LEU A 253 0.96 -5.58 18.72
CA LEU A 253 1.79 -6.60 18.07
C LEU A 253 3.12 -6.82 18.81
N GLY A 254 3.47 -5.98 19.78
CA GLY A 254 4.75 -6.03 20.48
C GLY A 254 5.93 -5.63 19.61
N ILE A 255 5.70 -4.78 18.60
CA ILE A 255 6.73 -4.29 17.67
C ILE A 255 7.11 -2.85 18.08
N PRO A 256 8.38 -2.56 18.40
CA PRO A 256 8.81 -1.20 18.71
C PRO A 256 8.59 -0.24 17.53
N ILE A 257 8.16 1.00 17.78
CA ILE A 257 7.85 1.98 16.73
C ILE A 257 9.08 2.32 15.87
N GLU A 258 10.29 2.15 16.41
CA GLU A 258 11.56 2.34 15.71
C GLU A 258 11.76 1.28 14.61
N ARG A 259 11.07 0.14 14.69
CA ARG A 259 10.98 -0.88 13.64
C ARG A 259 9.78 -0.67 12.72
N THR A 260 9.25 0.55 12.64
CA THR A 260 8.15 0.90 11.73
C THR A 260 8.64 1.84 10.63
N SER A 261 8.20 1.62 9.40
CA SER A 261 8.36 2.60 8.31
C SER A 261 7.22 3.60 8.33
N ILE A 262 7.57 4.89 8.49
CA ILE A 262 6.63 5.99 8.55
C ILE A 262 7.05 7.05 7.54
N VAL A 263 6.16 7.30 6.58
CA VAL A 263 6.30 8.38 5.58
C VAL A 263 5.11 9.34 5.58
N LEU A 264 4.14 9.05 6.45
CA LEU A 264 2.88 9.78 6.62
C LEU A 264 3.04 11.28 6.82
N ASP A 265 4.14 11.69 7.47
CA ASP A 265 4.51 13.07 7.73
C ASP A 265 4.53 13.93 6.46
N ARG A 266 5.01 13.36 5.34
CA ARG A 266 5.18 14.06 4.07
C ARG A 266 4.25 13.59 2.94
N THR A 267 3.59 12.44 3.09
CA THR A 267 2.69 11.92 2.06
C THR A 267 1.22 12.15 2.36
N GLY A 268 0.85 12.28 3.63
CA GLY A 268 -0.54 12.02 4.04
C GLY A 268 -0.94 10.56 3.78
N ASN A 269 -2.24 10.29 3.84
CA ASN A 269 -2.82 8.99 3.49
C ASN A 269 -3.04 8.91 1.98
N THR A 270 -2.28 8.04 1.31
CA THR A 270 -2.33 7.83 -0.15
C THR A 270 -2.99 6.50 -0.55
N SER A 271 -3.88 5.98 0.29
CA SER A 271 -4.63 4.72 0.08
C SER A 271 -3.71 3.56 -0.38
N ALA A 272 -3.92 2.97 -1.55
CA ALA A 272 -3.20 1.79 -2.01
C ALA A 272 -1.71 2.07 -2.23
N ALA A 273 -1.31 3.33 -2.46
CA ALA A 273 0.09 3.71 -2.60
C ALA A 273 0.85 3.75 -1.28
N SER A 274 0.18 3.75 -0.13
CA SER A 274 0.84 4.08 1.15
C SER A 274 1.89 3.04 1.56
N ILE A 275 1.59 1.75 1.39
CA ILE A 275 2.48 0.66 1.76
C ILE A 275 3.67 0.60 0.80
N PRO A 276 3.50 0.62 -0.54
CA PRO A 276 4.66 0.60 -1.43
C PRO A 276 5.50 1.87 -1.35
N LEU A 277 4.93 3.06 -1.06
CA LEU A 277 5.71 4.27 -0.76
C LEU A 277 6.59 4.08 0.48
N ALA A 278 6.03 3.58 1.58
CA ALA A 278 6.76 3.35 2.82
C ALA A 278 7.77 2.20 2.72
N LEU A 279 7.48 1.17 1.93
CA LEU A 279 8.41 0.08 1.62
C LEU A 279 9.60 0.63 0.84
N ALA A 280 9.35 1.36 -0.24
CA ALA A 280 10.39 1.94 -1.07
C ALA A 280 11.34 2.87 -0.29
N ASP A 281 10.77 3.74 0.56
CA ASP A 281 11.56 4.62 1.45
C ASP A 281 12.46 3.83 2.40
N ALA A 282 11.93 2.74 2.99
CA ALA A 282 12.71 1.90 3.89
C ALA A 282 13.84 1.16 3.18
N LEU A 283 13.58 0.65 1.97
CA LEU A 283 14.58 -0.03 1.15
C LEU A 283 15.68 0.93 0.66
N ASP A 284 15.31 2.13 0.20
CA ASP A 284 16.26 3.15 -0.26
C ASP A 284 17.15 3.64 0.91
N LYS A 285 16.61 3.66 2.14
CA LYS A 285 17.36 3.96 3.37
C LYS A 285 18.08 2.74 3.97
N LYS A 286 18.07 1.58 3.28
CA LYS A 286 18.74 0.34 3.71
C LYS A 286 18.33 -0.13 5.12
N ARG A 287 17.05 0.04 5.46
CA ARG A 287 16.49 -0.43 6.75
C ARG A 287 16.17 -1.93 6.77
N VAL A 288 16.33 -2.61 5.64
CA VAL A 288 16.08 -4.05 5.47
C VAL A 288 17.34 -4.72 4.94
N ALA A 289 17.72 -5.84 5.53
CA ALA A 289 18.82 -6.70 5.10
C ALA A 289 18.29 -8.07 4.65
N ALA A 290 19.13 -8.82 3.93
CA ALA A 290 18.80 -10.19 3.53
C ALA A 290 18.51 -11.07 4.75
N GLY A 291 17.40 -11.80 4.70
CA GLY A 291 16.92 -12.67 5.78
C GLY A 291 15.95 -12.00 6.76
N ASP A 292 15.84 -10.67 6.75
CA ASP A 292 14.92 -9.93 7.60
C ASP A 292 13.46 -10.32 7.36
N LEU A 293 12.67 -10.32 8.42
CA LEU A 293 11.22 -10.46 8.34
C LEU A 293 10.57 -9.08 8.25
N VAL A 294 9.93 -8.81 7.12
CA VAL A 294 9.22 -7.56 6.84
C VAL A 294 7.73 -7.83 6.82
N LEU A 295 6.99 -7.20 7.73
CA LEU A 295 5.53 -7.32 7.82
C LEU A 295 4.87 -6.15 7.09
N LEU A 296 4.12 -6.43 6.02
CA LEU A 296 3.20 -5.47 5.41
C LEU A 296 1.82 -5.67 6.04
N VAL A 297 1.15 -4.58 6.43
CA VAL A 297 -0.20 -4.68 7.01
C VAL A 297 -1.04 -3.44 6.70
N GLY A 298 -2.26 -3.64 6.21
CA GLY A 298 -3.17 -2.55 5.88
C GLY A 298 -4.62 -2.88 6.14
N PHE A 299 -5.43 -1.82 6.20
CA PHE A 299 -6.89 -1.87 6.25
C PHE A 299 -7.44 -0.82 5.29
N GLY A 300 -8.69 -0.96 4.84
CA GLY A 300 -9.34 0.03 3.99
C GLY A 300 -10.86 0.03 4.14
N GLY A 301 -11.54 0.89 3.37
CA GLY A 301 -13.01 0.90 3.25
C GLY A 301 -13.55 -0.44 2.75
N GLY A 302 -14.75 -0.80 3.19
CA GLY A 302 -15.33 -2.14 3.00
C GLY A 302 -15.97 -2.74 4.26
N MET A 303 -15.27 -2.95 5.39
CA MET A 303 -13.83 -2.78 5.56
C MET A 303 -13.05 -3.98 5.07
N THR A 304 -11.91 -3.73 4.43
CA THR A 304 -10.94 -4.75 4.01
C THR A 304 -9.71 -4.70 4.90
N ALA A 305 -8.98 -5.80 4.99
CA ALA A 305 -7.67 -5.87 5.61
C ALA A 305 -6.80 -6.89 4.89
N ALA A 306 -5.49 -6.65 4.93
CA ALA A 306 -4.53 -7.61 4.40
C ALA A 306 -3.19 -7.46 5.10
N SER A 307 -2.49 -8.58 5.21
CA SER A 307 -1.11 -8.60 5.66
C SER A 307 -0.29 -9.64 4.89
N ALA A 308 1.00 -9.36 4.76
CA ALA A 308 1.97 -10.24 4.13
C ALA A 308 3.27 -10.18 4.92
N LEU A 309 3.80 -11.34 5.29
CA LEU A 309 5.10 -11.46 5.92
C LEU A 309 6.12 -11.91 4.87
N LEU A 310 7.06 -11.03 4.57
CA LEU A 310 8.12 -11.28 3.61
C LEU A 310 9.42 -11.62 4.35
N ARG A 311 10.13 -12.64 3.89
CA ARG A 311 11.53 -12.87 4.25
C ARG A 311 12.39 -12.27 3.15
N TRP A 312 12.98 -11.12 3.43
CA TRP A 312 13.66 -10.33 2.42
C TRP A 312 14.82 -11.11 1.80
N GLY A 313 14.82 -11.24 0.48
CA GLY A 313 15.89 -11.92 -0.26
C GLY A 313 17.20 -11.13 -0.27
N PRO A 314 18.31 -11.75 -0.72
CA PRO A 314 19.51 -11.00 -1.04
C PRO A 314 19.21 -10.01 -2.17
N ILE A 315 19.63 -8.76 -2.02
CA ILE A 315 19.59 -7.76 -3.10
C ILE A 315 20.69 -8.15 -4.09
N SER A 316 20.32 -8.62 -5.28
CA SER A 316 21.24 -8.96 -6.38
C SER A 316 21.78 -7.72 -7.05
#